data_AF-A0A497KKU6-F1
#
_entry.id   AF-A0A497KKU6-F1
#
_cell.length_a   1.000
_cell.length_b   1.000
_cell.length_c   1.000
_cell.angle_alpha   90.00
_cell.angle_beta   90.00
_cell.angle_gamma   90.00
#
_symmetry.space_group_name_H-M   'P 1'
#
loop_
_entity.id
_entity.type
_entity.pdbx_description
1 polymer ?
#
loop_
_entity_poly.entity_id
_entity_poly.type
_entity_poly.pdbx_seq_one_letter_code
_entity_poly.pdbx_strand_id
1 'polypeptide(L)' 'LTYGDQDEFLPALKISELFEKANEPKELKVVKNADHTFLSPSKMEECAHLIAEWFKRNL' A
#
# COMPACT_ATOMS: atom_id res chain seq x y z
N LEU A 1 -5.30 -1.03 -0.68
CA LEU A 1 -4.11 -1.78 -0.21
C LEU A 1 -2.86 -0.97 -0.58
N THR A 2 -1.99 -0.70 0.38
CA THR A 2 -0.72 0.01 0.15
C THR A 2 0.42 -0.87 0.59
N TYR A 3 1.47 -0.98 -0.22
CA TYR A 3 2.60 -1.91 -0.02
C TYR A 3 3.92 -1.27 -0.46
N GLY A 4 5.02 -1.55 0.24
CA GLY A 4 6.37 -1.08 -0.10
C GLY A 4 7.11 -2.08 -1.01
N ASP A 5 7.77 -1.63 -2.08
CA ASP A 5 8.42 -2.54 -3.04
C ASP A 5 9.72 -3.19 -2.56
N GLN A 6 10.23 -2.81 -1.38
CA GLN A 6 11.37 -3.43 -0.69
C GLN A 6 10.92 -4.20 0.57
N ASP A 7 9.63 -4.52 0.70
CA ASP A 7 9.16 -5.39 1.76
C ASP A 7 9.69 -6.82 1.56
N GLU A 8 10.62 -7.22 2.42
CA GLU A 8 11.21 -8.56 2.44
C GLU A 8 10.37 -9.57 3.24
N PHE A 9 9.36 -9.11 3.99
CA PHE A 9 8.54 -9.95 4.86
C PHE A 9 7.30 -10.48 4.15
N LEU A 10 6.74 -9.72 3.21
CA LEU A 10 5.58 -10.08 2.42
C LEU A 10 5.95 -10.21 0.94
N PRO A 11 6.00 -11.43 0.39
CA PRO A 11 6.21 -11.62 -1.03
C PRO A 11 5.14 -10.90 -1.85
N ALA A 12 5.54 -10.25 -2.94
CA ALA A 12 4.64 -9.56 -3.87
C ALA A 12 3.47 -10.45 -4.34
N LEU A 13 3.70 -11.77 -4.49
CA LEU A 13 2.66 -12.73 -4.86
C LEU A 13 1.49 -12.74 -3.86
N LYS A 14 1.76 -12.65 -2.55
CA LYS A 14 0.72 -12.65 -1.51
C LYS A 14 -0.10 -11.36 -1.53
N ILE A 15 0.52 -10.23 -1.85
CA ILE A 15 -0.17 -8.93 -1.97
C ILE A 15 -1.17 -8.97 -3.12
N SER A 16 -0.78 -9.51 -4.27
CA SER A 16 -1.67 -9.68 -5.41
C SER A 16 -2.86 -10.57 -5.06
N GLU A 17 -2.64 -11.70 -4.40
CA GLU A 17 -3.74 -12.59 -3.98
C GLU A 17 -4.72 -11.91 -3.01
N LEU A 18 -4.22 -11.11 -2.06
CA LEU A 18 -5.06 -10.34 -1.14
C LEU A 18 -5.87 -9.28 -1.89
N PHE A 19 -5.25 -8.60 -2.86
CA PHE A 19 -5.92 -7.60 -3.68
C PHE A 19 -7.04 -8.21 -4.53
N GLU A 20 -6.80 -9.36 -5.17
CA GLU A 20 -7.81 -10.06 -5.96
C GLU A 20 -9.03 -10.48 -5.12
N LYS A 21 -8.81 -10.90 -3.87
CA LYS A 21 -9.88 -11.31 -2.95
C LYS A 21 -10.66 -10.16 -2.29
N ALA A 22 -10.18 -8.93 -2.38
CA ALA A 22 -10.88 -7.78 -1.82
C ALA A 22 -12.14 -7.40 -2.63
N ASN A 23 -13.17 -6.91 -1.94
CA ASN A 23 -14.39 -6.37 -2.55
C ASN A 23 -14.15 -4.96 -3.09
N GLU A 24 -14.98 -4.55 -4.05
CA GLU A 24 -14.98 -3.17 -4.56
C GLU A 24 -15.64 -2.18 -3.58
N PRO A 25 -15.22 -0.90 -3.57
CA PRO A 25 -14.10 -0.35 -4.34
C PRO A 25 -12.75 -0.78 -3.77
N LYS A 26 -11.79 -1.16 -4.63
CA LYS A 26 -10.41 -1.46 -4.23
C LYS A 26 -9.37 -0.80 -5.11
N GLU A 27 -8.23 -0.46 -4.49
CA GLU A 27 -7.07 0.11 -5.18
C GLU A 27 -5.78 -0.47 -4.57
N LEU A 28 -4.79 -0.76 -5.41
CA LEU A 28 -3.45 -1.18 -5.00
C LEU A 28 -2.45 -0.07 -5.29
N LYS A 29 -1.72 0.36 -4.26
CA LYS A 29 -0.64 1.33 -4.37
C LYS A 29 0.68 0.72 -3.92
N VAL A 30 1.69 0.85 -4.77
CA VAL A 30 3.06 0.44 -4.47
C VAL A 30 3.90 1.69 -4.18
N VAL A 31 4.44 1.78 -2.98
CA VAL A 31 5.34 2.86 -2.56
C VAL A 31 6.76 2.45 -2.89
N LYS A 32 7.44 3.25 -3.70
CA LYS A 32 8.79 2.96 -4.19
C LYS A 32 9.86 3.22 -3.13
N ASN A 33 10.84 2.32 -3.02
CA ASN A 33 11.92 2.34 -2.03
C ASN A 33 11.37 2.37 -0.59
N ALA A 34 10.33 1.57 -0.33
CA ALA A 34 9.73 1.43 0.99
C ALA A 34 9.75 -0.03 1.43
N ASP A 35 10.10 -0.25 2.70
CA ASP A 35 9.99 -1.54 3.37
C ASP A 35 8.57 -1.78 3.93
N HIS A 36 8.38 -2.90 4.62
CA HIS A 36 7.13 -3.29 5.29
C HIS A 36 6.59 -2.23 6.26
N THR A 37 7.50 -1.46 6.86
CA THR A 37 7.23 -0.56 7.98
C THR A 37 7.13 0.91 7.57
N PHE A 38 7.48 1.24 6.32
CA PHE A 38 7.58 2.61 5.81
C PHE A 38 8.44 3.51 6.72
N LEU A 39 9.56 3.00 7.24
CA LEU A 39 10.37 3.69 8.28
C LEU A 39 10.90 5.07 7.88
N SER A 40 11.17 5.28 6.59
CA SER A 40 11.57 6.59 6.10
C SER A 40 10.43 7.60 6.29
N PRO A 41 10.65 8.76 6.93
CA PRO A 41 9.61 9.77 7.15
C PRO A 41 8.90 10.19 5.86
N SER A 42 9.65 10.31 4.75
CA SER A 42 9.06 10.65 3.44
C SER A 42 8.16 9.55 2.90
N LYS A 43 8.48 8.29 3.18
CA LYS A 43 7.68 7.14 2.74
C LYS A 43 6.44 6.95 3.60
N MET A 44 6.56 7.22 4.89
CA MET A 44 5.41 7.27 5.79
C MET A 44 4.42 8.35 5.37
N GLU A 45 4.89 9.56 5.05
CA GLU A 45 4.05 10.65 4.57
C GLU A 45 3.38 10.31 3.23
N GLU A 46 4.14 9.77 2.27
CA GLU A 46 3.61 9.30 0.98
C GLU A 46 2.50 8.25 1.18
N CYS A 47 2.74 7.26 2.05
CA CYS A 47 1.77 6.22 2.38
C CYS A 47 0.51 6.81 3.03
N ALA A 48 0.67 7.71 4.01
CA ALA A 48 -0.44 8.37 4.70
C ALA A 48 -1.29 9.21 3.73
N HIS A 49 -0.65 9.95 2.82
CA HIS A 49 -1.34 10.73 1.80
C HIS A 49 -2.16 9.85 0.86
N LEU A 50 -1.58 8.75 0.36
CA LEU A 50 -2.29 7.80 -0.51
C LEU A 50 -3.52 7.20 0.16
N ILE A 51 -3.41 6.85 1.44
CA ILE A 51 -4.53 6.32 2.23
C ILE A 51 -5.62 7.37 2.42
N ALA A 52 -5.24 8.59 2.81
CA ALA A 52 -6.19 9.69 3.01
C ALA A 52 -6.95 10.03 1.73
N GLU A 53 -6.25 10.10 0.59
CA GLU A 53 -6.85 10.37 -0.71
C GLU A 53 -7.79 9.24 -1.15
N TRP A 54 -7.48 7.98 -0.85
CA TRP A 54 -8.40 6.89 -1.13
C TRP A 54 -9.70 7.04 -0.33
N PHE A 55 -9.61 7.35 0.97
CA PHE A 55 -10.78 7.54 1.81
C PHE A 55 -11.63 8.73 1.34
N LYS A 56 -11.03 9.87 1.00
CA LYS A 56 -11.77 11.04 0.48
C LYS A 56 -12.57 10.75 -0.79
N ARG A 57 -12.13 9.77 -1.61
CA ARG A 57 -12.82 9.40 -2.85
C ARG A 57 -13.95 8.39 -2.65
N ASN A 58 -13.87 7.57 -1.61
CA ASN A 58 -14.69 6.37 -1.46
C ASN A 58 -15.54 6.33 -0.18
N LEU A 59 -15.37 7.30 0.72
CA LEU A 59 -16.26 7.59 1.86
C LEU A 59 -16.92 8.96 1.66
#